data_AF-A0A847SML7-F1
#
_entry.id   AF-A0A847SML7-F1
#
_cell.length_a   1.000
_cell.length_b   1.000
_cell.length_c   1.000
_cell.angle_alpha   90.00
_cell.angle_beta   90.00
_cell.angle_gamma   90.00
#
_symmetry.space_group_name_H-M   'P 1'
#
loop_
_entity.id
_entity.type
_entity.pdbx_description
1 polymer ?
#
loop_
_entity_poly.entity_id
_entity_poly.type
_entity_poly.pdbx_seq_one_letter_code
_entity_poly.pdbx_strand_id
1 'polypeptide(L)'
;MQKSLRIAARVMLIGGVSLIATQVHAQLKVGKNPTSIQKSAILELESDKQGLLLPRVADTTLMTALNPPDGMIIYWTATGVEGFYVRHNYKWERMATKASSWDLLGNFITDATTQFVGSTNNVPFVLRGNNKEGLRIDDGNVIVKNDLTLSGITAGANTLMDAVIVDPTGKIYKRTLTNAAFSNFMINGKAELDQKINTDNAAGDYKFTTTTSGTTTTHQLSIATQTGGTTGPGVGLLTLADWNTFNNAANKALQVANFIDAAAPNGLTVGVDATPAKNPTIALNAATEFTPGGVNIAAQTFGGAKTFAGKITGKNGLDVTAGGANITGVTNITGATNITGLTTITGNTEAGGNLHVTGTSTLDNKLTITTGGADVTGNTGITGDLHVTGKSALDNTVTLGSTAAGTTSDHKVLLLNASKEIITRDLPESAFTDVTFASDHTGTDLKVVKDATNKVTVSIPQADPSVVGGLVSNVSQSFAGDKRYADNVSVQKYVKIGDTTSIANSTLQVAGSVSMAIKEIASGPYTVDATDYTVVVKSGSAVTVNLPTAAGAKGRIYTIKKAAFDATNNLTNAVTVKAQAGQFIEDGNSIDIYNDWTFITVQSNGTDTWYIIKK
;
A
#
# COMPACT_ATOMS: atom_id res chain seq x y z
N MET A 1 -152.39 52.63 10.66
CA MET A 1 -151.07 52.49 11.33
C MET A 1 -150.85 51.04 11.75
N GLN A 2 -149.62 50.53 11.68
CA GLN A 2 -149.09 49.26 12.24
C GLN A 2 -148.67 48.09 11.31
N LYS A 3 -148.91 48.10 9.99
CA LYS A 3 -148.38 47.02 9.11
C LYS A 3 -147.15 47.39 8.26
N SER A 4 -146.95 48.67 7.92
CA SER A 4 -145.80 49.14 7.11
C SER A 4 -144.47 49.23 7.88
N LEU A 5 -144.49 49.25 9.22
CA LEU A 5 -143.27 49.31 10.05
C LEU A 5 -142.65 47.92 10.34
N ARG A 6 -143.39 46.83 10.08
CA ARG A 6 -142.89 45.44 10.25
C ARG A 6 -142.07 44.93 9.07
N ILE A 7 -142.16 45.59 7.91
CA ILE A 7 -141.39 45.24 6.70
C ILE A 7 -140.01 45.90 6.73
N ALA A 8 -139.91 47.16 7.20
CA ALA A 8 -138.62 47.85 7.36
C ALA A 8 -137.69 47.19 8.41
N ALA A 9 -138.26 46.68 9.52
CA ALA A 9 -137.48 46.00 10.56
C ALA A 9 -137.03 44.58 10.16
N ARG A 10 -137.78 43.88 9.29
CA ARG A 10 -137.40 42.55 8.79
C ARG A 10 -136.39 42.60 7.63
N VAL A 11 -136.35 43.70 6.88
CA VAL A 11 -135.32 43.93 5.84
C VAL A 11 -134.00 44.38 6.48
N MET A 12 -134.02 45.14 7.58
CA MET A 12 -132.78 45.47 8.32
C MET A 12 -132.18 44.31 9.11
N LEU A 13 -132.96 43.29 9.49
CA LEU A 13 -132.45 42.12 10.22
C LEU A 13 -131.93 41.01 9.30
N ILE A 14 -132.23 41.05 8.00
CA ILE A 14 -131.72 40.10 6.99
C ILE A 14 -130.54 40.68 6.20
N GLY A 15 -130.36 42.01 6.16
CA GLY A 15 -129.15 42.66 5.64
C GLY A 15 -127.91 42.56 6.54
N GLY A 16 -128.05 42.04 7.77
CA GLY A 16 -126.99 42.05 8.79
C GLY A 16 -126.27 40.71 9.04
N VAL A 17 -126.67 39.60 8.41
CA VAL A 17 -126.16 38.25 8.78
C VAL A 17 -125.69 37.41 7.58
N SER A 18 -125.34 38.03 6.44
CA SER A 18 -124.70 37.30 5.33
C SER A 18 -123.58 38.05 4.61
N LEU A 19 -122.78 38.83 5.34
CA LEU A 19 -121.35 38.96 4.99
C LEU A 19 -120.60 37.82 5.67
N ILE A 20 -120.67 36.64 5.05
CA ILE A 20 -119.77 35.54 5.34
C ILE A 20 -118.37 35.99 4.93
N ALA A 21 -117.48 36.03 5.92
CA ALA A 21 -116.07 36.35 5.79
C ALA A 21 -115.41 35.52 4.68
N THR A 22 -114.94 36.18 3.63
CA THR A 22 -113.76 35.71 2.92
C THR A 22 -112.59 35.89 3.88
N GLN A 23 -111.96 34.79 4.31
CA GLN A 23 -110.68 34.88 4.99
C GLN A 23 -109.64 35.39 3.98
N VAL A 24 -109.38 36.69 3.98
CA VAL A 24 -108.22 37.26 3.31
C VAL A 24 -107.03 36.98 4.22
N HIS A 25 -106.19 36.00 3.85
CA HIS A 25 -104.85 35.88 4.43
C HIS A 25 -104.04 37.11 3.99
N ALA A 26 -104.02 38.14 4.82
CA ALA A 26 -103.23 39.32 4.55
C ALA A 26 -101.75 39.03 4.88
N GLN A 27 -100.92 38.91 3.85
CA GLN A 27 -99.47 39.09 3.99
C GLN A 27 -99.19 40.52 4.48
N LEU A 28 -98.28 40.67 5.44
CA LEU A 28 -98.00 41.96 6.05
C LEU A 28 -96.88 42.64 5.27
N LYS A 29 -97.22 43.69 4.51
CA LYS A 29 -96.24 44.62 3.94
C LYS A 29 -96.32 45.95 4.68
N VAL A 30 -95.18 46.47 5.12
CA VAL A 30 -95.06 47.78 5.77
C VAL A 30 -94.04 48.59 4.98
N GLY A 31 -94.46 49.67 4.31
CA GLY A 31 -93.52 50.42 3.49
C GLY A 31 -94.09 51.32 2.40
N LYS A 32 -93.19 51.79 1.52
CA LYS A 32 -93.42 52.82 0.50
C LYS A 32 -94.34 52.39 -0.66
N ASN A 33 -94.36 51.10 -1.05
CA ASN A 33 -95.22 50.60 -2.13
C ASN A 33 -96.18 49.49 -1.66
N PRO A 34 -97.13 49.76 -0.74
CA PRO A 34 -97.88 48.73 -0.01
C PRO A 34 -98.79 47.83 -0.88
N THR A 35 -99.00 48.17 -2.15
CA THR A 35 -99.82 47.42 -3.10
C THR A 35 -99.04 46.42 -3.97
N SER A 36 -97.71 46.54 -4.03
CA SER A 36 -96.84 45.60 -4.75
C SER A 36 -96.16 44.70 -3.74
N ILE A 37 -96.56 43.43 -3.69
CA ILE A 37 -96.14 42.53 -2.61
C ILE A 37 -95.33 41.37 -3.15
N GLN A 38 -94.20 41.08 -2.51
CA GLN A 38 -93.33 39.97 -2.84
C GLN A 38 -93.98 38.64 -2.46
N LYS A 39 -94.44 37.89 -3.45
CA LYS A 39 -95.18 36.62 -3.25
C LYS A 39 -94.37 35.54 -2.49
N SER A 40 -93.05 35.64 -2.46
CA SER A 40 -92.16 34.74 -1.73
C SER A 40 -91.92 35.14 -0.27
N ALA A 41 -92.46 36.27 0.20
CA ALA A 41 -92.25 36.78 1.56
C ALA A 41 -93.59 36.90 2.32
N ILE A 42 -93.63 36.35 3.53
CA ILE A 42 -94.79 36.46 4.43
C ILE A 42 -94.82 37.84 5.14
N LEU A 43 -93.65 38.46 5.32
CA LEU A 43 -93.45 39.80 5.86
C LEU A 43 -92.48 40.56 4.95
N GLU A 44 -92.89 41.74 4.47
CA GLU A 44 -92.06 42.61 3.65
C GLU A 44 -91.96 44.01 4.25
N LEU A 45 -90.74 44.52 4.43
CA LEU A 45 -90.47 45.85 4.96
C LEU A 45 -89.74 46.65 3.89
N GLU A 46 -90.36 47.72 3.40
CA GLU A 46 -89.81 48.51 2.27
C GLU A 46 -89.74 49.99 2.63
N SER A 47 -88.54 50.53 2.81
CA SER A 47 -88.35 51.96 3.06
C SER A 47 -86.95 52.41 2.68
N ASP A 48 -86.83 53.64 2.19
CA ASP A 48 -85.54 54.27 1.88
C ASP A 48 -84.89 54.91 3.13
N LYS A 49 -85.65 55.02 4.23
CA LYS A 49 -85.26 55.81 5.43
C LYS A 49 -85.46 55.08 6.76
N GLN A 50 -86.24 54.01 6.79
CA GLN A 50 -86.57 53.25 8.00
C GLN A 50 -86.24 51.78 7.77
N GLY A 51 -85.81 51.08 8.82
CA GLY A 51 -85.49 49.66 8.77
C GLY A 51 -86.23 48.88 9.83
N LEU A 52 -86.07 47.56 9.81
CA LEU A 52 -86.49 46.71 10.93
C LEU A 52 -85.53 46.94 12.10
N LEU A 53 -86.03 47.55 13.17
CA LEU A 53 -85.29 47.56 14.43
C LEU A 53 -85.56 46.25 15.17
N LEU A 54 -84.54 45.40 15.24
CA LEU A 54 -84.62 44.13 15.95
C LEU A 54 -84.67 44.33 17.47
N PRO A 55 -85.24 43.38 18.22
CA PRO A 55 -85.13 43.37 19.67
C PRO A 55 -83.66 43.50 20.11
N ARG A 56 -83.38 44.54 20.88
CA ARG A 56 -82.04 44.82 21.39
C ARG A 56 -81.88 44.14 22.74
N VAL A 57 -81.09 43.09 22.76
CA VAL A 57 -80.92 42.24 23.94
C VAL A 57 -79.52 42.41 24.48
N ALA A 58 -79.40 42.81 25.75
CA ALA A 58 -78.09 42.95 26.41
C ALA A 58 -77.59 41.60 26.97
N ASP A 59 -78.49 40.77 27.47
CA ASP A 59 -78.18 39.44 28.02
C ASP A 59 -79.13 38.39 27.41
N THR A 60 -78.55 37.42 26.70
CA THR A 60 -79.31 36.37 26.02
C THR A 60 -79.61 35.16 26.92
N THR A 61 -79.15 35.14 28.17
CA THR A 61 -79.32 33.99 29.08
C THR A 61 -80.79 33.71 29.37
N LEU A 62 -81.55 34.75 29.72
CA LEU A 62 -82.98 34.64 30.04
C LEU A 62 -83.82 34.25 28.83
N MET A 63 -83.53 34.83 27.65
CA MET A 63 -84.25 34.44 26.44
C MET A 63 -83.89 33.04 25.97
N THR A 64 -82.65 32.59 26.19
CA THR A 64 -82.20 31.24 25.80
C THR A 64 -82.86 30.17 26.65
N ALA A 65 -83.12 30.46 27.94
CA ALA A 65 -83.86 29.58 28.84
C ALA A 65 -85.33 29.36 28.43
N LEU A 66 -85.87 30.20 27.54
CA LEU A 66 -87.21 30.05 26.97
C LEU A 66 -87.25 29.17 25.70
N ASN A 67 -86.14 28.53 25.34
CA ASN A 67 -85.98 27.68 24.14
C ASN A 67 -86.46 28.35 22.83
N PRO A 68 -85.85 29.47 22.43
CA PRO A 68 -86.24 30.14 21.19
C PRO A 68 -85.92 29.24 19.97
N PRO A 69 -86.83 29.12 18.99
CA PRO A 69 -86.59 28.33 17.80
C PRO A 69 -85.43 28.88 16.95
N ASP A 70 -84.79 27.99 16.20
CA ASP A 70 -83.80 28.37 15.18
C ASP A 70 -84.43 29.26 14.10
N GLY A 71 -83.65 30.20 13.57
CA GLY A 71 -84.11 31.28 12.70
C GLY A 71 -84.60 32.54 13.43
N MET A 72 -84.76 32.51 14.77
CA MET A 72 -85.04 33.72 15.54
C MET A 72 -83.87 34.71 15.42
N ILE A 73 -84.18 36.00 15.28
CA ILE A 73 -83.19 37.05 15.08
C ILE A 73 -83.24 38.13 16.17
N ILE A 74 -82.07 38.58 16.58
CA ILE A 74 -81.90 39.67 17.56
C ILE A 74 -80.73 40.57 17.17
N TYR A 75 -80.69 41.75 17.79
CA TYR A 75 -79.48 42.54 17.88
C TYR A 75 -78.91 42.41 19.30
N TRP A 76 -77.79 41.72 19.47
CA TRP A 76 -77.13 41.63 20.76
C TRP A 76 -76.33 42.91 21.00
N THR A 77 -76.49 43.52 22.18
CA THR A 77 -75.83 44.78 22.57
C THR A 77 -74.77 44.64 23.66
N ALA A 78 -74.35 43.42 24.04
CA ALA A 78 -73.29 43.26 25.03
C ALA A 78 -71.93 43.68 24.46
N THR A 79 -71.16 44.42 25.26
CA THR A 79 -69.86 44.97 24.87
C THR A 79 -68.87 43.89 24.45
N GLY A 80 -68.34 44.00 23.23
CA GLY A 80 -67.37 43.09 22.63
C GLY A 80 -67.98 42.00 21.73
N VAL A 81 -69.31 41.85 21.75
CA VAL A 81 -70.03 40.86 20.92
C VAL A 81 -71.24 41.47 20.21
N GLU A 82 -71.32 42.80 20.11
CA GLU A 82 -72.48 43.47 19.51
C GLU A 82 -72.68 43.07 18.04
N GLY A 83 -73.95 42.90 17.66
CA GLY A 83 -74.28 42.70 16.26
C GLY A 83 -75.59 41.97 16.02
N PHE A 84 -75.78 41.61 14.75
CA PHE A 84 -76.92 40.84 14.28
C PHE A 84 -76.67 39.35 14.50
N TYR A 85 -77.55 38.70 15.25
CA TYR A 85 -77.49 37.28 15.54
C TYR A 85 -78.71 36.56 15.02
N VAL A 86 -78.48 35.36 14.48
CA VAL A 86 -79.51 34.40 14.18
C VAL A 86 -79.35 33.20 15.09
N ARG A 87 -80.49 32.64 15.50
CA ARG A 87 -80.54 31.42 16.29
C ARG A 87 -80.30 30.23 15.39
N HIS A 88 -79.31 29.39 15.70
CA HIS A 88 -78.99 28.21 14.91
C HIS A 88 -78.38 27.11 15.81
N ASN A 89 -78.85 25.87 15.67
CA ASN A 89 -78.38 24.69 16.41
C ASN A 89 -78.21 24.92 17.91
N TYR A 90 -79.26 25.40 18.54
CA TYR A 90 -79.26 25.68 19.97
C TYR A 90 -78.23 26.74 20.46
N LYS A 91 -77.60 27.52 19.58
CA LYS A 91 -76.76 28.68 19.91
C LYS A 91 -77.18 29.98 19.19
N TRP A 92 -76.72 31.10 19.71
CA TRP A 92 -76.76 32.40 19.01
C TRP A 92 -75.52 32.53 18.16
N GLU A 93 -75.70 32.54 16.83
CA GLU A 93 -74.61 32.70 15.88
C GLU A 93 -74.62 34.11 15.31
N ARG A 94 -73.47 34.79 15.41
CA ARG A 94 -73.29 36.11 14.84
C ARG A 94 -73.21 35.97 13.33
N MET A 95 -74.03 36.71 12.61
CA MET A 95 -73.87 36.78 11.16
C MET A 95 -72.67 37.70 10.86
N ALA A 96 -71.69 37.17 10.12
CA ALA A 96 -70.39 37.82 9.95
C ALA A 96 -70.52 39.26 9.43
N THR A 97 -69.74 40.17 10.01
CA THR A 97 -69.44 41.45 9.37
C THR A 97 -68.29 41.22 8.38
N LYS A 98 -68.28 41.92 7.23
CA LYS A 98 -67.25 41.77 6.17
C LYS A 98 -65.80 41.81 6.69
N ALA A 99 -65.57 42.41 7.86
CA ALA A 99 -64.27 42.51 8.52
C ALA A 99 -63.69 41.17 9.05
N SER A 100 -64.47 40.07 9.11
CA SER A 100 -64.03 38.81 9.73
C SER A 100 -64.07 37.59 8.79
N SER A 101 -64.09 37.80 7.47
CA SER A 101 -64.08 36.74 6.46
C SER A 101 -63.10 37.04 5.34
N TRP A 102 -62.62 36.00 4.64
CA TRP A 102 -61.70 36.15 3.50
C TRP A 102 -62.42 35.83 2.18
N ASP A 103 -62.44 36.79 1.26
CA ASP A 103 -63.09 36.63 -0.05
C ASP A 103 -62.25 35.74 -0.99
N LEU A 104 -62.90 35.01 -1.90
CA LEU A 104 -62.23 34.13 -2.88
C LEU A 104 -61.29 34.89 -3.83
N LEU A 105 -61.65 36.15 -4.12
CA LEU A 105 -60.83 37.06 -4.93
C LEU A 105 -59.84 37.88 -4.08
N GLY A 106 -59.82 37.64 -2.77
CA GLY A 106 -59.00 38.35 -1.80
C GLY A 106 -59.66 39.60 -1.21
N ASN A 107 -59.14 40.02 -0.06
CA ASN A 107 -59.54 41.25 0.62
C ASN A 107 -58.54 42.38 0.29
N PHE A 108 -59.03 43.62 0.24
CA PHE A 108 -58.16 44.79 0.17
C PHE A 108 -57.55 45.08 1.56
N ILE A 109 -56.21 45.05 1.66
CA ILE A 109 -55.46 45.19 2.92
C ILE A 109 -54.82 46.58 2.99
N THR A 110 -55.06 47.30 4.08
CA THR A 110 -54.49 48.63 4.34
C THR A 110 -53.39 48.61 5.40
N ASP A 111 -53.40 47.63 6.31
CA ASP A 111 -52.38 47.45 7.35
C ASP A 111 -52.16 45.96 7.64
N ALA A 112 -50.98 45.46 7.28
CA ALA A 112 -50.62 44.05 7.42
C ALA A 112 -50.34 43.60 8.87
N THR A 113 -50.25 44.51 9.84
CA THR A 113 -50.04 44.16 11.26
C THR A 113 -51.34 43.77 11.97
N THR A 114 -52.48 44.27 11.48
CA THR A 114 -53.80 44.07 12.06
C THR A 114 -54.76 43.31 11.13
N GLN A 115 -54.45 43.22 9.83
CA GLN A 115 -55.27 42.55 8.82
C GLN A 115 -54.48 41.45 8.11
N PHE A 116 -54.73 40.19 8.46
CA PHE A 116 -54.05 39.05 7.87
C PHE A 116 -54.92 37.80 7.90
N VAL A 117 -54.53 36.80 7.09
CA VAL A 117 -55.02 35.43 7.22
C VAL A 117 -54.00 34.67 8.04
N GLY A 118 -54.41 34.18 9.22
CA GLY A 118 -53.50 33.47 10.11
C GLY A 118 -54.11 33.20 11.47
N SER A 119 -53.29 32.65 12.34
CA SER A 119 -53.57 32.47 13.76
C SER A 119 -52.95 33.62 14.57
N THR A 120 -53.65 34.07 15.61
CA THR A 120 -53.15 35.06 16.59
C THR A 120 -52.67 34.40 17.89
N ASN A 121 -52.73 33.08 17.96
CA ASN A 121 -52.32 32.26 19.11
C ASN A 121 -51.16 31.34 18.72
N ASN A 122 -50.60 30.61 19.70
CA ASN A 122 -49.47 29.70 19.52
C ASN A 122 -49.88 28.37 18.86
N VAL A 123 -50.57 28.47 17.72
CA VAL A 123 -50.99 27.35 16.88
C VAL A 123 -50.61 27.72 15.44
N PRO A 124 -49.94 26.83 14.68
CA PRO A 124 -49.51 27.18 13.32
C PRO A 124 -50.68 27.40 12.37
N PHE A 125 -50.56 28.40 11.49
CA PHE A 125 -51.48 28.55 10.35
C PHE A 125 -51.07 27.59 9.23
N VAL A 126 -52.00 26.79 8.74
CA VAL A 126 -51.70 25.77 7.71
C VAL A 126 -52.64 25.88 6.51
N LEU A 127 -52.06 25.80 5.32
CA LEU A 127 -52.79 25.60 4.08
C LEU A 127 -52.70 24.14 3.67
N ARG A 128 -53.87 23.54 3.45
CA ARG A 128 -54.01 22.11 3.14
C ARG A 128 -54.71 21.91 1.81
N GLY A 129 -54.23 20.94 1.04
CA GLY A 129 -54.89 20.42 -0.16
C GLY A 129 -55.20 18.95 0.04
N ASN A 130 -56.43 18.51 -0.26
CA ASN A 130 -56.86 17.11 -0.02
C ASN A 130 -56.54 16.63 1.43
N ASN A 131 -56.79 17.50 2.41
CA ASN A 131 -56.49 17.30 3.83
C ASN A 131 -55.01 17.04 4.19
N LYS A 132 -54.07 17.24 3.26
CA LYS A 132 -52.63 17.18 3.52
C LYS A 132 -52.05 18.57 3.65
N GLU A 133 -51.17 18.76 4.61
CA GLU A 133 -50.48 20.02 4.83
C GLU A 133 -49.43 20.28 3.74
N GLY A 134 -49.58 21.39 3.03
CA GLY A 134 -48.62 21.81 2.00
C GLY A 134 -47.72 22.95 2.48
N LEU A 135 -48.32 23.94 3.14
CA LEU A 135 -47.62 25.11 3.68
C LEU A 135 -48.04 25.34 5.13
N ARG A 136 -47.05 25.56 5.99
CA ARG A 136 -47.21 25.92 7.40
C ARG A 136 -46.52 27.24 7.67
N ILE A 137 -47.17 28.10 8.44
CA ILE A 137 -46.56 29.25 9.07
C ILE A 137 -46.55 28.98 10.56
N ASP A 138 -45.36 28.82 11.12
CA ASP A 138 -45.12 28.51 12.53
C ASP A 138 -44.14 29.51 13.11
N ASP A 139 -44.62 30.34 14.04
CA ASP A 139 -43.86 31.43 14.65
C ASP A 139 -43.11 32.31 13.63
N GLY A 140 -43.82 32.72 12.56
CA GLY A 140 -43.27 33.52 11.46
C GLY A 140 -42.45 32.76 10.41
N ASN A 141 -42.13 31.47 10.64
CA ASN A 141 -41.39 30.65 9.69
C ASN A 141 -42.32 29.98 8.68
N VAL A 142 -42.04 30.15 7.39
CA VAL A 142 -42.74 29.43 6.33
C VAL A 142 -42.06 28.08 6.09
N ILE A 143 -42.81 27.00 6.29
CA ILE A 143 -42.34 25.63 6.08
C ILE A 143 -43.17 25.02 4.95
N VAL A 144 -42.51 24.60 3.88
CA VAL A 144 -43.09 23.80 2.80
C VAL A 144 -42.86 22.32 3.15
N LYS A 145 -43.92 21.55 3.34
CA LYS A 145 -43.84 20.19 3.92
C LYS A 145 -43.61 19.06 2.90
N ASN A 146 -43.72 19.36 1.60
CA ASN A 146 -43.40 18.45 0.50
C ASN A 146 -42.27 19.06 -0.36
N ASP A 147 -41.76 18.32 -1.35
CA ASP A 147 -40.75 18.82 -2.29
C ASP A 147 -41.16 20.16 -2.92
N LEU A 148 -40.26 21.14 -2.87
CA LEU A 148 -40.43 22.44 -3.53
C LEU A 148 -39.89 22.35 -4.96
N THR A 149 -40.77 22.12 -5.93
CA THR A 149 -40.39 22.18 -7.35
C THR A 149 -40.40 23.62 -7.86
N LEU A 150 -39.23 24.20 -8.09
CA LEU A 150 -39.06 25.51 -8.72
C LEU A 150 -39.05 25.35 -10.25
N SER A 151 -40.23 25.38 -10.89
CA SER A 151 -40.36 25.27 -12.35
C SER A 151 -40.24 26.63 -13.05
N GLY A 152 -39.56 26.68 -14.21
CA GLY A 152 -39.46 27.89 -15.04
C GLY A 152 -38.19 28.74 -14.87
N ILE A 153 -37.16 28.24 -14.20
CA ILE A 153 -35.86 28.94 -14.15
C ILE A 153 -35.10 28.66 -15.44
N THR A 154 -35.21 29.55 -16.42
CA THR A 154 -34.47 29.46 -17.70
C THR A 154 -32.97 29.39 -17.44
N ALA A 155 -32.29 28.40 -18.04
CA ALA A 155 -30.84 28.28 -17.99
C ALA A 155 -30.18 29.45 -18.75
N GLY A 156 -29.18 30.09 -18.14
CA GLY A 156 -28.30 31.01 -18.87
C GLY A 156 -27.46 30.21 -19.85
N ALA A 157 -27.33 30.70 -21.08
CA ALA A 157 -26.75 29.99 -22.23
C ALA A 157 -25.23 29.75 -22.17
N ASN A 158 -24.67 29.28 -21.06
CA ASN A 158 -23.23 29.05 -20.96
C ASN A 158 -22.88 27.80 -20.14
N THR A 159 -21.80 27.13 -20.56
CA THR A 159 -21.18 25.90 -20.01
C THR A 159 -20.64 26.03 -18.57
N LEU A 160 -21.15 26.97 -17.79
CA LEU A 160 -20.75 27.26 -16.42
C LEU A 160 -21.75 26.67 -15.43
N MET A 161 -21.26 26.24 -14.27
CA MET A 161 -22.11 25.62 -13.25
C MET A 161 -23.03 26.66 -12.60
N ASP A 162 -24.32 26.33 -12.51
CA ASP A 162 -25.30 27.11 -11.77
C ASP A 162 -25.16 26.82 -10.27
N ALA A 163 -24.74 27.80 -9.48
CA ALA A 163 -24.65 27.69 -8.03
C ALA A 163 -25.86 28.35 -7.36
N VAL A 164 -26.42 27.66 -6.35
CA VAL A 164 -27.40 28.23 -5.42
C VAL A 164 -26.60 28.87 -4.27
N ILE A 165 -26.67 30.19 -4.14
CA ILE A 165 -25.98 30.92 -3.08
C ILE A 165 -27.02 31.37 -2.06
N VAL A 166 -26.75 31.06 -0.79
CA VAL A 166 -27.48 31.60 0.35
C VAL A 166 -26.69 32.78 0.87
N ASP A 167 -27.28 33.97 0.86
CA ASP A 167 -26.63 35.14 1.46
C ASP A 167 -26.66 35.07 3.00
N PRO A 168 -25.91 35.91 3.73
CA PRO A 168 -25.87 35.90 5.19
C PRO A 168 -27.23 36.17 5.87
N THR A 169 -28.23 36.61 5.10
CA THR A 169 -29.59 36.86 5.57
C THR A 169 -30.54 35.68 5.29
N GLY A 170 -30.02 34.59 4.71
CA GLY A 170 -30.79 33.39 4.39
C GLY A 170 -31.53 33.46 3.05
N LYS A 171 -31.34 34.51 2.25
CA LYS A 171 -32.01 34.67 0.96
C LYS A 171 -31.28 33.91 -0.14
N ILE A 172 -32.05 33.24 -0.99
CA ILE A 172 -31.54 32.31 -2.02
C ILE A 172 -31.47 33.02 -3.38
N TYR A 173 -30.30 32.95 -4.03
CA TYR A 173 -30.09 33.46 -5.39
C TYR A 173 -29.44 32.39 -6.26
N LYS A 174 -29.83 32.35 -7.55
CA LYS A 174 -29.13 31.57 -8.58
C LYS A 174 -28.11 32.48 -9.26
N ARG A 175 -26.83 32.11 -9.23
CA ARG A 175 -25.76 32.88 -9.90
C ARG A 175 -24.87 31.96 -10.73
N THR A 176 -24.66 32.34 -11.98
CA THR A 176 -23.68 31.69 -12.85
C THR A 176 -22.28 32.16 -12.45
N LEU A 177 -21.38 31.22 -12.12
CA LEU A 177 -20.02 31.51 -11.65
C LEU A 177 -18.97 31.07 -12.68
N THR A 178 -17.90 31.85 -12.85
CA THR A 178 -16.77 31.51 -13.71
C THR A 178 -15.75 30.63 -12.98
N ASN A 179 -14.94 29.86 -13.72
CA ASN A 179 -13.90 28.97 -13.17
C ASN A 179 -12.84 29.71 -12.30
N ALA A 180 -12.71 31.04 -12.46
CA ALA A 180 -11.79 31.89 -11.72
C ALA A 180 -12.20 32.14 -10.25
N ALA A 181 -13.44 31.84 -9.86
CA ALA A 181 -13.93 32.08 -8.49
C ALA A 181 -13.28 31.16 -7.43
N PHE A 182 -12.37 30.25 -7.81
CA PHE A 182 -11.82 29.20 -6.94
C PHE A 182 -10.28 29.07 -6.95
N SER A 183 -9.50 30.07 -7.41
CA SER A 183 -8.01 30.01 -7.44
C SER A 183 -7.31 30.88 -6.37
N ASN A 184 -6.39 30.29 -5.60
CA ASN A 184 -5.91 30.75 -4.27
C ASN A 184 -4.51 31.47 -4.23
N PHE A 185 -4.21 32.52 -4.98
CA PHE A 185 -3.01 33.36 -4.69
C PHE A 185 -3.24 34.87 -4.95
N MET A 186 -2.99 35.72 -3.94
CA MET A 186 -3.14 37.19 -4.00
C MET A 186 -1.99 37.89 -3.24
N ILE A 187 -1.42 38.96 -3.80
CA ILE A 187 -0.51 39.88 -3.08
C ILE A 187 -1.18 41.26 -2.99
N ASN A 188 -1.30 41.78 -1.76
CA ASN A 188 -1.89 43.09 -1.44
C ASN A 188 -3.32 43.31 -1.96
N GLY A 189 -4.14 42.26 -1.98
CA GLY A 189 -5.58 42.34 -2.29
C GLY A 189 -5.92 42.54 -3.77
N LYS A 190 -4.96 42.36 -4.68
CA LYS A 190 -5.17 42.44 -6.14
C LYS A 190 -4.59 41.21 -6.82
N ALA A 191 -5.38 40.57 -7.69
CA ALA A 191 -5.11 39.27 -8.31
C ALA A 191 -4.69 39.42 -9.79
N GLU A 192 -3.72 40.29 -10.07
CA GLU A 192 -3.25 40.56 -11.44
C GLU A 192 -2.22 39.51 -11.92
N LEU A 193 -2.22 39.24 -13.23
CA LEU A 193 -1.48 38.14 -13.89
C LEU A 193 0.05 38.35 -13.96
N ASP A 194 0.55 39.59 -14.02
CA ASP A 194 1.98 39.88 -14.22
C ASP A 194 2.58 40.70 -13.07
N GLN A 195 3.49 40.10 -12.30
CA GLN A 195 4.29 40.78 -11.27
C GLN A 195 5.77 40.79 -11.70
N LYS A 196 6.42 41.96 -11.74
CA LYS A 196 7.80 42.10 -12.27
C LYS A 196 8.76 42.67 -11.24
N ILE A 197 9.86 41.96 -10.98
CA ILE A 197 11.00 42.44 -10.18
C ILE A 197 12.12 42.86 -11.15
N ASN A 198 12.62 44.09 -11.06
CA ASN A 198 13.62 44.65 -11.98
C ASN A 198 14.73 45.38 -11.20
N THR A 199 15.99 45.20 -11.56
CA THR A 199 17.16 45.67 -10.78
C THR A 199 17.79 46.99 -11.27
N ASP A 200 17.00 47.90 -11.88
CA ASP A 200 17.57 48.96 -12.74
C ASP A 200 17.29 50.38 -12.25
N ASN A 201 17.46 50.64 -10.95
CA ASN A 201 17.37 52.02 -10.43
C ASN A 201 18.76 52.64 -10.26
N ALA A 202 19.07 53.60 -11.13
CA ALA A 202 20.32 54.36 -11.13
C ALA A 202 20.43 55.40 -9.99
N ALA A 203 19.41 55.56 -9.13
CA ALA A 203 19.44 56.55 -8.06
C ALA A 203 18.75 56.09 -6.76
N GLY A 204 19.56 55.80 -5.73
CA GLY A 204 19.15 55.64 -4.32
C GLY A 204 18.64 54.26 -3.90
N ASP A 205 18.75 53.96 -2.60
CA ASP A 205 18.36 52.72 -1.86
C ASP A 205 17.05 52.03 -2.29
N TYR A 206 16.81 50.82 -1.76
CA TYR A 206 15.62 49.98 -2.01
C TYR A 206 14.32 50.78 -2.18
N LYS A 207 13.72 50.72 -3.37
CA LYS A 207 12.52 51.50 -3.71
C LYS A 207 11.41 50.60 -4.24
N PHE A 208 10.23 50.72 -3.64
CA PHE A 208 8.99 50.14 -4.16
C PHE A 208 8.16 51.21 -4.86
N THR A 209 7.76 50.94 -6.09
CA THR A 209 6.89 51.83 -6.89
C THR A 209 5.77 51.04 -7.55
N THR A 210 4.58 51.63 -7.59
CA THR A 210 3.44 51.10 -8.34
C THR A 210 3.10 52.06 -9.45
N THR A 211 3.03 51.56 -10.68
CA THR A 211 2.68 52.34 -11.86
C THR A 211 1.51 51.67 -12.59
N THR A 212 0.49 52.46 -12.90
CA THR A 212 -0.72 52.01 -13.61
C THR A 212 -0.69 52.58 -15.02
N SER A 213 -0.83 51.71 -16.03
CA SER A 213 -0.96 52.13 -17.42
C SER A 213 -2.11 51.36 -18.07
N GLY A 214 -3.18 52.07 -18.43
CA GLY A 214 -4.42 51.44 -18.91
C GLY A 214 -5.07 50.58 -17.83
N THR A 215 -5.42 49.34 -18.18
CA THR A 215 -6.00 48.36 -17.25
C THR A 215 -4.95 47.55 -16.48
N THR A 216 -3.66 47.76 -16.76
CA THR A 216 -2.57 46.96 -16.18
C THR A 216 -1.88 47.76 -15.08
N THR A 217 -1.77 47.16 -13.89
CA THR A 217 -1.01 47.75 -12.78
C THR A 217 0.24 46.91 -12.53
N THR A 218 1.40 47.57 -12.53
CA THR A 218 2.68 46.92 -12.27
C THR A 218 3.22 47.37 -10.92
N HIS A 219 3.53 46.41 -10.05
CA HIS A 219 4.32 46.63 -8.85
C HIS A 219 5.79 46.36 -9.16
N GLN A 220 6.66 47.32 -8.90
CA GLN A 220 8.10 47.22 -9.13
C GLN A 220 8.86 47.44 -7.83
N LEU A 221 9.70 46.47 -7.46
CA LEU A 221 10.78 46.62 -6.48
C LEU A 221 12.09 46.84 -7.24
N SER A 222 12.77 47.95 -6.95
CA SER A 222 14.08 48.27 -7.50
C SER A 222 15.16 48.24 -6.44
N ILE A 223 16.27 47.55 -6.73
CA ILE A 223 17.44 47.37 -5.87
C ILE A 223 18.66 47.95 -6.59
N ALA A 224 19.48 48.75 -5.91
CA ALA A 224 20.68 49.37 -6.49
C ALA A 224 21.89 48.42 -6.56
N THR A 225 22.76 48.64 -7.54
CA THR A 225 24.07 47.97 -7.65
C THR A 225 25.14 48.80 -6.94
N GLN A 226 25.83 48.23 -5.96
CA GLN A 226 26.89 48.87 -5.17
C GLN A 226 28.12 49.11 -6.03
N THR A 227 28.66 50.34 -6.02
CA THR A 227 29.86 50.72 -6.81
C THR A 227 31.09 51.02 -5.96
N GLY A 228 30.99 50.84 -4.64
CA GLY A 228 32.13 50.92 -3.71
C GLY A 228 32.83 52.28 -3.59
N GLY A 229 32.32 53.34 -4.24
CA GLY A 229 32.95 54.67 -4.31
C GLY A 229 32.18 55.78 -3.59
N THR A 230 32.84 56.90 -3.32
CA THR A 230 32.31 58.08 -2.58
C THR A 230 31.19 58.84 -3.30
N THR A 231 30.87 58.55 -4.56
CA THR A 231 29.82 59.21 -5.36
C THR A 231 28.71 58.28 -5.89
N GLY A 232 28.71 57.00 -5.49
CA GLY A 232 27.64 56.03 -5.82
C GLY A 232 26.96 55.46 -4.57
N PRO A 233 25.91 54.63 -4.70
CA PRO A 233 25.21 54.05 -3.54
C PRO A 233 26.16 53.16 -2.71
N GLY A 234 26.31 53.49 -1.42
CA GLY A 234 27.24 52.83 -0.51
C GLY A 234 26.84 51.41 -0.10
N VAL A 235 25.57 51.04 -0.31
CA VAL A 235 24.99 49.70 -0.06
C VAL A 235 24.16 49.28 -1.27
N GLY A 236 24.20 48.00 -1.64
CA GLY A 236 23.55 47.47 -2.84
C GLY A 236 24.06 46.07 -3.20
N LEU A 237 23.62 45.52 -4.34
CA LEU A 237 24.15 44.25 -4.87
C LEU A 237 25.52 44.49 -5.53
N LEU A 238 26.49 43.59 -5.33
CA LEU A 238 27.81 43.72 -5.96
C LEU A 238 27.72 43.66 -7.49
N THR A 239 28.57 44.42 -8.19
CA THR A 239 28.76 44.19 -9.63
C THR A 239 29.39 42.81 -9.85
N LEU A 240 29.19 42.22 -11.03
CA LEU A 240 29.83 40.94 -11.37
C LEU A 240 31.37 41.04 -11.30
N ALA A 241 31.96 42.19 -11.63
CA ALA A 241 33.40 42.41 -11.56
C ALA A 241 33.91 42.45 -10.11
N ASP A 242 33.18 43.08 -9.21
CA ASP A 242 33.54 43.17 -7.79
C ASP A 242 33.33 41.82 -7.09
N TRP A 243 32.22 41.15 -7.38
CA TRP A 243 31.99 39.79 -6.93
C TRP A 243 33.10 38.86 -7.42
N ASN A 244 33.50 38.96 -8.70
CA ASN A 244 34.61 38.16 -9.23
C ASN A 244 35.92 38.47 -8.51
N THR A 245 36.19 39.72 -8.14
CA THR A 245 37.44 40.07 -7.42
C THR A 245 37.45 39.51 -6.00
N PHE A 246 36.36 39.67 -5.25
CA PHE A 246 36.21 39.09 -3.91
C PHE A 246 36.26 37.57 -3.95
N ASN A 247 35.50 36.98 -4.87
CA ASN A 247 35.48 35.54 -5.11
C ASN A 247 36.89 35.04 -5.49
N ASN A 248 37.60 35.71 -6.40
CA ASN A 248 38.95 35.31 -6.81
C ASN A 248 39.99 35.41 -5.67
N ALA A 249 39.90 36.40 -4.79
CA ALA A 249 40.80 36.55 -3.64
C ALA A 249 40.47 35.57 -2.51
N ALA A 250 39.19 35.39 -2.19
CA ALA A 250 38.71 34.42 -1.21
C ALA A 250 38.96 32.96 -1.65
N ASN A 251 39.11 32.73 -2.96
CA ASN A 251 39.40 31.42 -3.54
C ASN A 251 40.90 31.17 -3.82
N LYS A 252 41.84 32.03 -3.38
CA LYS A 252 43.28 31.73 -3.47
C LYS A 252 43.73 30.90 -2.27
N ALA A 253 44.39 29.78 -2.53
CA ALA A 253 44.99 28.94 -1.49
C ALA A 253 46.52 29.02 -1.55
N LEU A 254 47.20 28.94 -0.39
CA LEU A 254 48.64 28.69 -0.38
C LEU A 254 48.90 27.30 -0.95
N GLN A 255 49.66 27.23 -2.03
CA GLN A 255 49.99 25.99 -2.69
C GLN A 255 51.40 25.55 -2.35
N VAL A 256 51.57 24.25 -2.11
CA VAL A 256 52.91 23.65 -2.09
C VAL A 256 53.28 23.35 -3.54
N ALA A 257 54.28 24.06 -4.04
CA ALA A 257 54.79 23.83 -5.39
C ALA A 257 55.65 22.57 -5.44
N ASN A 258 55.91 22.10 -6.66
CA ASN A 258 56.74 20.92 -6.89
C ASN A 258 58.14 21.09 -6.27
N PHE A 259 58.72 19.98 -5.85
CA PHE A 259 60.10 19.92 -5.40
C PHE A 259 61.04 20.44 -6.51
N ILE A 260 62.04 21.24 -6.14
CA ILE A 260 62.99 21.85 -7.08
C ILE A 260 64.35 21.15 -6.94
N ASP A 261 64.83 20.53 -8.02
CA ASP A 261 66.12 19.81 -8.02
C ASP A 261 67.34 20.75 -7.94
N ALA A 262 67.17 22.02 -8.30
CA ALA A 262 68.20 23.02 -8.13
C ALA A 262 68.36 23.41 -6.64
N ALA A 263 69.61 23.56 -6.21
CA ALA A 263 69.94 24.02 -4.86
C ALA A 263 69.49 25.47 -4.62
N ALA A 264 69.08 25.75 -3.38
CA ALA A 264 68.90 27.11 -2.89
C ALA A 264 69.67 27.28 -1.57
N PRO A 265 70.27 28.45 -1.28
CA PRO A 265 71.06 28.66 -0.06
C PRO A 265 70.31 28.31 1.24
N ASN A 266 69.00 28.53 1.26
CA ASN A 266 68.14 28.31 2.42
C ASN A 266 67.34 26.99 2.35
N GLY A 267 67.48 26.19 1.29
CA GLY A 267 66.73 24.95 1.09
C GLY A 267 65.24 25.10 0.70
N LEU A 268 64.75 26.33 0.53
CA LEU A 268 63.36 26.67 0.19
C LEU A 268 63.29 27.82 -0.84
N THR A 269 62.25 27.79 -1.68
CA THR A 269 61.90 28.85 -2.65
C THR A 269 60.43 29.31 -2.43
N VAL A 270 60.18 30.63 -2.41
CA VAL A 270 58.84 31.23 -2.26
C VAL A 270 58.47 32.01 -3.53
N GLY A 271 57.24 31.86 -4.03
CA GLY A 271 56.80 32.49 -5.27
C GLY A 271 55.28 32.52 -5.47
N VAL A 272 54.86 32.53 -6.73
CA VAL A 272 53.46 32.37 -7.15
C VAL A 272 53.36 31.29 -8.24
N ASP A 273 52.21 30.65 -8.38
CA ASP A 273 51.96 29.69 -9.45
C ASP A 273 51.93 30.39 -10.84
N ALA A 274 52.16 29.63 -11.90
CA ALA A 274 52.14 30.16 -13.27
C ALA A 274 50.71 30.28 -13.85
N THR A 275 49.68 30.07 -13.02
CA THR A 275 48.30 30.13 -13.49
C THR A 275 47.85 31.59 -13.56
N PRO A 276 46.82 31.91 -14.36
CA PRO A 276 46.23 33.25 -14.38
C PRO A 276 45.76 33.73 -12.99
N ALA A 277 45.50 32.80 -12.06
CA ALA A 277 45.09 33.10 -10.70
C ALA A 277 46.24 33.57 -9.79
N LYS A 278 47.51 33.25 -10.11
CA LYS A 278 48.71 33.64 -9.34
C LYS A 278 48.57 33.34 -7.85
N ASN A 279 48.32 32.08 -7.51
CA ASN A 279 48.27 31.62 -6.12
C ASN A 279 49.68 31.66 -5.49
N PRO A 280 49.84 32.01 -4.20
CA PRO A 280 51.15 31.97 -3.53
C PRO A 280 51.67 30.53 -3.41
N THR A 281 52.98 30.34 -3.60
CA THR A 281 53.63 29.02 -3.58
C THR A 281 54.87 28.94 -2.69
N ILE A 282 55.11 27.75 -2.11
CA ILE A 282 56.36 27.38 -1.42
C ILE A 282 56.86 26.05 -1.98
N ALA A 283 58.15 25.95 -2.29
CA ALA A 283 58.81 24.74 -2.78
C ALA A 283 60.07 24.39 -1.96
N LEU A 284 60.30 23.08 -1.76
CA LEU A 284 61.55 22.53 -1.20
C LEU A 284 62.61 22.40 -2.30
N ASN A 285 63.86 22.74 -1.98
CA ASN A 285 65.01 22.57 -2.87
C ASN A 285 65.84 21.35 -2.46
N ALA A 286 66.52 20.72 -3.42
CA ALA A 286 67.40 19.58 -3.17
C ALA A 286 68.56 19.94 -2.22
N ALA A 287 68.79 19.07 -1.21
CA ALA A 287 70.04 19.06 -0.46
C ALA A 287 71.21 18.70 -1.39
N THR A 288 72.35 19.36 -1.17
CA THR A 288 73.60 19.08 -1.90
C THR A 288 74.77 18.91 -0.94
N GLU A 289 75.97 18.71 -1.47
CA GLU A 289 77.19 18.65 -0.66
C GLU A 289 77.44 19.97 0.09
N PHE A 290 76.96 21.10 -0.45
CA PHE A 290 77.28 22.45 0.02
C PHE A 290 76.09 23.21 0.60
N THR A 291 74.85 22.79 0.36
CA THR A 291 73.64 23.55 0.74
C THR A 291 72.60 22.68 1.45
N PRO A 292 71.90 23.21 2.47
CA PRO A 292 70.78 22.51 3.10
C PRO A 292 69.60 22.36 2.13
N GLY A 293 68.76 21.37 2.36
CA GLY A 293 67.58 21.12 1.53
C GLY A 293 66.86 19.83 1.89
N GLY A 294 65.83 19.52 1.12
CA GLY A 294 65.09 18.26 1.21
C GLY A 294 65.79 17.12 0.48
N VAL A 295 65.38 15.89 0.83
CA VAL A 295 65.82 14.67 0.16
C VAL A 295 64.72 14.24 -0.82
N ASN A 296 65.09 13.92 -2.05
CA ASN A 296 64.15 13.45 -3.07
C ASN A 296 64.66 12.18 -3.77
N ILE A 297 64.07 11.85 -4.92
CA ILE A 297 64.40 10.64 -5.69
C ILE A 297 65.61 10.81 -6.62
N ALA A 298 66.12 12.03 -6.81
CA ALA A 298 67.32 12.28 -7.58
C ALA A 298 68.56 11.85 -6.78
N ALA A 299 69.67 11.60 -7.48
CA ALA A 299 70.93 11.32 -6.81
C ALA A 299 71.40 12.57 -6.03
N GLN A 300 71.73 12.40 -4.76
CA GLN A 300 72.18 13.48 -3.88
C GLN A 300 73.45 13.06 -3.14
N THR A 301 74.35 14.02 -2.99
CA THR A 301 75.57 13.88 -2.20
C THR A 301 75.46 14.78 -0.97
N PHE A 302 75.81 14.28 0.21
CA PHE A 302 75.81 15.06 1.44
C PHE A 302 77.25 15.28 1.93
N GLY A 303 77.66 16.53 2.14
CA GLY A 303 79.01 16.88 2.58
C GLY A 303 79.18 16.86 4.11
N GLY A 304 80.37 16.57 4.60
CA GLY A 304 80.71 16.48 6.03
C GLY A 304 80.23 15.20 6.73
N ALA A 305 80.67 14.96 7.97
CA ALA A 305 80.28 13.76 8.73
C ALA A 305 78.74 13.68 8.93
N LYS A 306 78.19 12.47 8.80
CA LYS A 306 76.76 12.20 9.02
C LYS A 306 76.64 11.17 10.13
N THR A 307 75.82 11.48 11.13
CA THR A 307 75.50 10.56 12.22
C THR A 307 74.04 10.16 12.09
N PHE A 308 73.79 8.86 11.92
CA PHE A 308 72.45 8.28 11.94
C PHE A 308 72.28 7.52 13.25
N ALA A 309 71.44 8.02 14.16
CA ALA A 309 71.21 7.38 15.46
C ALA A 309 70.37 6.10 15.36
N GLY A 310 69.62 5.94 14.27
CA GLY A 310 68.78 4.78 13.99
C GLY A 310 69.34 3.87 12.91
N LYS A 311 68.56 2.83 12.60
CA LYS A 311 68.88 1.87 11.54
C LYS A 311 68.90 2.54 10.16
N ILE A 312 69.97 2.32 9.40
CA ILE A 312 70.06 2.66 7.97
C ILE A 312 69.60 1.44 7.15
N THR A 313 68.73 1.64 6.16
CA THR A 313 68.26 0.56 5.26
C THR A 313 68.44 0.98 3.80
N GLY A 314 69.42 0.42 3.10
CA GLY A 314 69.59 0.58 1.65
C GLY A 314 68.89 -0.54 0.90
N LYS A 315 67.77 -0.25 0.21
CA LYS A 315 66.98 -1.27 -0.52
C LYS A 315 67.77 -1.94 -1.66
N ASN A 316 68.63 -1.17 -2.32
CA ASN A 316 69.48 -1.65 -3.41
C ASN A 316 70.94 -1.90 -2.94
N GLY A 317 71.19 -1.88 -1.64
CA GLY A 317 72.53 -2.02 -1.05
C GLY A 317 73.07 -0.73 -0.44
N LEU A 318 74.27 -0.85 0.16
CA LEU A 318 75.07 0.24 0.71
C LEU A 318 76.50 0.05 0.17
N ASP A 319 76.95 0.96 -0.69
CA ASP A 319 78.32 0.93 -1.22
C ASP A 319 79.26 1.72 -0.31
N VAL A 320 80.34 1.06 0.16
CA VAL A 320 81.42 1.69 0.93
C VAL A 320 82.69 1.65 0.09
N THR A 321 82.96 2.73 -0.63
CA THR A 321 84.00 2.79 -1.69
C THR A 321 85.40 3.18 -1.18
N ALA A 322 85.50 3.77 0.02
CA ALA A 322 86.77 4.14 0.66
C ALA A 322 86.69 4.02 2.20
N GLY A 323 87.80 3.68 2.85
CA GLY A 323 87.92 3.64 4.32
C GLY A 323 87.46 2.36 5.02
N GLY A 324 86.76 1.46 4.32
CA GLY A 324 86.27 0.19 4.87
C GLY A 324 85.16 0.37 5.92
N ALA A 325 84.65 -0.74 6.45
CA ALA A 325 83.67 -0.75 7.53
C ALA A 325 84.28 -1.47 8.76
N ASN A 326 84.23 -0.83 9.92
CA ASN A 326 84.52 -1.47 11.20
C ASN A 326 83.21 -1.85 11.88
N ILE A 327 82.88 -3.16 11.90
CA ILE A 327 81.65 -3.68 12.49
C ILE A 327 82.02 -4.45 13.75
N THR A 328 81.68 -3.91 14.92
CA THR A 328 81.97 -4.53 16.22
C THR A 328 80.87 -5.48 16.71
N GLY A 329 79.69 -5.42 16.09
CA GLY A 329 78.57 -6.31 16.36
C GLY A 329 78.51 -7.51 15.39
N VAL A 330 77.40 -8.25 15.46
CA VAL A 330 77.12 -9.36 14.53
C VAL A 330 76.85 -8.82 13.13
N THR A 331 77.53 -9.39 12.13
CA THR A 331 77.27 -9.12 10.71
C THR A 331 76.48 -10.29 10.11
N ASN A 332 75.24 -10.04 9.72
CA ASN A 332 74.40 -11.01 9.02
C ASN A 332 74.36 -10.67 7.52
N ILE A 333 74.98 -11.50 6.68
CA ILE A 333 74.93 -11.36 5.22
C ILE A 333 74.06 -12.49 4.67
N THR A 334 72.89 -12.14 4.12
CA THR A 334 71.96 -13.11 3.53
C THR A 334 72.24 -13.39 2.06
N GLY A 335 72.99 -12.51 1.40
CA GLY A 335 73.44 -12.67 0.01
C GLY A 335 74.83 -13.32 -0.10
N ALA A 336 75.31 -13.46 -1.33
CA ALA A 336 76.68 -13.92 -1.58
C ALA A 336 77.69 -12.90 -1.05
N THR A 337 78.75 -13.39 -0.41
CA THR A 337 79.90 -12.58 0.00
C THR A 337 81.07 -12.90 -0.92
N ASN A 338 81.64 -11.88 -1.59
CA ASN A 338 82.87 -12.03 -2.36
C ASN A 338 84.02 -11.35 -1.61
N ILE A 339 85.02 -12.12 -1.17
CA ILE A 339 86.20 -11.62 -0.47
C ILE A 339 87.41 -11.91 -1.35
N THR A 340 88.05 -10.85 -1.86
CA THR A 340 89.21 -10.96 -2.75
C THR A 340 90.55 -10.96 -2.00
N GLY A 341 90.53 -10.59 -0.71
CA GLY A 341 91.69 -10.60 0.18
C GLY A 341 91.76 -11.84 1.09
N LEU A 342 92.76 -11.86 1.97
CA LEU A 342 92.88 -12.91 3.00
C LEU A 342 91.69 -12.84 3.96
N THR A 343 91.07 -13.98 4.22
CA THR A 343 90.07 -14.16 5.27
C THR A 343 90.69 -14.97 6.40
N THR A 344 90.71 -14.42 7.62
CA THR A 344 91.15 -15.14 8.82
C THR A 344 89.94 -15.34 9.74
N ILE A 345 89.59 -16.59 10.01
CA ILE A 345 88.55 -16.96 10.98
C ILE A 345 89.25 -17.69 12.12
N THR A 346 89.20 -17.11 13.32
CA THR A 346 89.85 -17.68 14.52
C THR A 346 88.92 -18.61 15.31
N GLY A 347 87.62 -18.56 15.05
CA GLY A 347 86.62 -19.44 15.63
C GLY A 347 86.21 -20.57 14.68
N ASN A 348 85.06 -21.17 14.97
CA ASN A 348 84.48 -22.20 14.11
C ASN A 348 83.93 -21.59 12.82
N THR A 349 84.12 -22.28 11.71
CA THR A 349 83.46 -21.96 10.43
C THR A 349 82.38 -23.00 10.19
N GLU A 350 81.13 -22.56 10.07
CA GLU A 350 80.00 -23.41 9.70
C GLU A 350 79.51 -22.98 8.31
N ALA A 351 79.63 -23.88 7.34
CA ALA A 351 79.03 -23.70 6.02
C ALA A 351 77.68 -24.42 6.00
N GLY A 352 76.58 -23.68 6.05
CA GLY A 352 75.23 -24.25 5.98
C GLY A 352 74.88 -24.85 4.60
N GLY A 353 75.69 -24.56 3.57
CA GLY A 353 75.62 -25.15 2.24
C GLY A 353 76.92 -25.87 1.86
N ASN A 354 77.18 -26.03 0.57
CA ASN A 354 78.40 -26.69 0.10
C ASN A 354 79.62 -25.79 0.31
N LEU A 355 80.69 -26.37 0.88
CA LEU A 355 82.02 -25.77 0.84
C LEU A 355 82.73 -26.25 -0.42
N HIS A 356 83.01 -25.32 -1.35
CA HIS A 356 83.82 -25.60 -2.54
C HIS A 356 85.21 -24.99 -2.36
N VAL A 357 86.25 -25.81 -2.42
CA VAL A 357 87.66 -25.39 -2.34
C VAL A 357 88.35 -25.83 -3.63
N THR A 358 88.87 -24.88 -4.40
CA THR A 358 89.59 -25.14 -5.66
C THR A 358 91.07 -25.42 -5.45
N GLY A 359 91.62 -24.99 -4.31
CA GLY A 359 92.98 -25.29 -3.87
C GLY A 359 93.05 -26.53 -2.97
N THR A 360 94.22 -26.76 -2.38
CA THR A 360 94.43 -27.83 -1.41
C THR A 360 93.75 -27.50 -0.08
N SER A 361 92.99 -28.45 0.47
CA SER A 361 92.54 -28.42 1.87
C SER A 361 93.35 -29.42 2.69
N THR A 362 93.95 -28.96 3.79
CA THR A 362 94.60 -29.82 4.79
C THR A 362 93.71 -29.87 6.03
N LEU A 363 93.31 -31.08 6.44
CA LEU A 363 92.63 -31.32 7.72
C LEU A 363 93.58 -32.12 8.61
N ASP A 364 94.15 -31.47 9.63
CA ASP A 364 95.22 -32.07 10.45
C ASP A 364 94.76 -33.08 11.50
N ASN A 365 93.45 -33.32 11.63
CA ASN A 365 92.89 -34.20 12.67
C ASN A 365 91.88 -35.20 12.08
N LYS A 366 90.58 -34.99 12.32
CA LYS A 366 89.52 -35.92 11.93
C LYS A 366 88.55 -35.28 10.95
N LEU A 367 88.28 -35.94 9.84
CA LEU A 367 87.09 -35.70 9.02
C LEU A 367 85.94 -36.56 9.57
N THR A 368 84.86 -35.93 10.04
CA THR A 368 83.62 -36.62 10.40
C THR A 368 82.53 -36.17 9.45
N ILE A 369 81.98 -37.11 8.67
CA ILE A 369 80.81 -36.85 7.83
C ILE A 369 79.61 -37.42 8.59
N THR A 370 78.86 -36.55 9.24
CA THR A 370 77.69 -36.95 10.06
C THR A 370 76.47 -37.27 9.22
N THR A 371 76.38 -36.67 8.03
CA THR A 371 75.29 -36.78 7.07
C THR A 371 75.81 -36.49 5.65
N GLY A 372 75.28 -37.16 4.64
CA GLY A 372 75.81 -37.09 3.26
C GLY A 372 76.97 -38.07 3.04
N GLY A 373 77.19 -38.51 1.80
CA GLY A 373 78.34 -39.35 1.43
C GLY A 373 79.55 -38.50 1.03
N ALA A 374 80.73 -39.09 1.01
CA ALA A 374 81.87 -38.52 0.29
C ALA A 374 81.82 -39.01 -1.16
N ASP A 375 81.80 -38.09 -2.12
CA ASP A 375 82.10 -38.39 -3.52
C ASP A 375 83.60 -38.17 -3.75
N VAL A 376 84.31 -39.23 -4.14
CA VAL A 376 85.75 -39.18 -4.41
C VAL A 376 85.99 -39.68 -5.82
N THR A 377 86.31 -38.76 -6.72
CA THR A 377 86.46 -39.04 -8.15
C THR A 377 87.87 -39.46 -8.55
N GLY A 378 88.85 -39.32 -7.64
CA GLY A 378 90.24 -39.74 -7.82
C GLY A 378 90.59 -41.00 -7.03
N ASN A 379 91.86 -41.45 -7.13
CA ASN A 379 92.34 -42.58 -6.33
C ASN A 379 92.30 -42.25 -4.83
N THR A 380 91.52 -43.02 -4.07
CA THR A 380 91.54 -42.98 -2.61
C THR A 380 92.51 -44.02 -2.09
N GLY A 381 93.60 -43.60 -1.46
CA GLY A 381 94.52 -44.49 -0.74
C GLY A 381 94.04 -44.70 0.69
N ILE A 382 93.56 -45.89 1.03
CA ILE A 382 93.26 -46.29 2.41
C ILE A 382 94.42 -47.15 2.89
N THR A 383 95.22 -46.64 3.83
CA THR A 383 96.41 -47.34 4.37
C THR A 383 96.09 -48.26 5.55
N GLY A 384 94.85 -48.26 6.04
CA GLY A 384 94.31 -49.17 7.05
C GLY A 384 93.08 -49.94 6.56
N ASP A 385 92.19 -50.31 7.48
CA ASP A 385 90.97 -51.06 7.14
C ASP A 385 89.86 -50.18 6.55
N LEU A 386 89.15 -50.71 5.54
CA LEU A 386 87.88 -50.17 5.07
C LEU A 386 86.72 -50.88 5.78
N HIS A 387 86.15 -50.23 6.79
CA HIS A 387 84.95 -50.72 7.49
C HIS A 387 83.69 -50.14 6.82
N VAL A 388 82.86 -51.01 6.22
CA VAL A 388 81.55 -50.63 5.66
C VAL A 388 80.44 -51.30 6.47
N THR A 389 79.72 -50.52 7.28
CA THR A 389 78.62 -51.00 8.15
C THR A 389 77.25 -50.99 7.46
N GLY A 390 77.16 -50.47 6.24
CA GLY A 390 75.92 -50.30 5.48
C GLY A 390 75.95 -50.91 4.08
N LYS A 391 74.85 -50.79 3.34
CA LYS A 391 74.75 -51.24 1.96
C LYS A 391 75.67 -50.40 1.05
N SER A 392 76.53 -51.06 0.27
CA SER A 392 77.38 -50.41 -0.74
C SER A 392 76.90 -50.77 -2.16
N ALA A 393 76.92 -49.79 -3.06
CA ALA A 393 76.77 -49.97 -4.51
C ALA A 393 78.13 -49.71 -5.15
N LEU A 394 78.53 -50.58 -6.07
CA LEU A 394 79.83 -50.53 -6.73
C LEU A 394 79.59 -50.69 -8.23
N ASP A 395 79.71 -49.59 -8.96
CA ASP A 395 79.08 -49.42 -10.28
C ASP A 395 80.01 -49.74 -11.47
N ASN A 396 81.24 -50.23 -11.21
CA ASN A 396 82.21 -50.65 -12.22
C ASN A 396 82.88 -51.98 -11.80
N THR A 397 83.96 -52.41 -12.48
CA THR A 397 84.66 -53.67 -12.15
C THR A 397 85.15 -53.66 -10.72
N VAL A 398 84.39 -54.35 -9.86
CA VAL A 398 84.81 -54.67 -8.51
C VAL A 398 85.69 -55.91 -8.60
N THR A 399 87.01 -55.72 -8.52
CA THR A 399 87.94 -56.86 -8.38
C THR A 399 87.93 -57.28 -6.92
N LEU A 400 87.01 -58.18 -6.59
CA LEU A 400 87.00 -58.86 -5.30
C LEU A 400 88.06 -59.96 -5.38
N GLY A 401 89.19 -59.79 -4.68
CA GLY A 401 90.35 -60.69 -4.78
C GLY A 401 90.02 -62.18 -4.56
N SER A 402 88.94 -62.50 -3.84
CA SER A 402 88.37 -63.84 -3.74
C SER A 402 86.88 -63.79 -3.31
N THR A 403 85.94 -64.33 -4.11
CA THR A 403 84.50 -64.52 -3.76
C THR A 403 84.02 -65.97 -3.99
N ALA A 404 82.97 -66.41 -3.28
CA ALA A 404 82.42 -67.78 -3.36
C ALA A 404 81.14 -67.89 -4.23
N ALA A 405 80.87 -69.03 -4.90
CA ALA A 405 79.85 -69.19 -5.97
C ALA A 405 78.51 -69.90 -5.57
N GLY A 406 77.40 -69.67 -6.32
CA GLY A 406 76.04 -70.29 -6.20
C GLY A 406 75.30 -70.60 -7.55
N THR A 407 74.15 -71.32 -7.56
CA THR A 407 73.56 -72.08 -8.74
C THR A 407 72.16 -71.63 -9.31
N THR A 408 71.54 -72.37 -10.26
CA THR A 408 70.68 -71.91 -11.40
C THR A 408 69.13 -72.09 -11.33
N SER A 409 68.38 -71.74 -10.27
CA SER A 409 66.90 -71.95 -10.24
C SER A 409 66.01 -70.77 -9.82
N ASP A 410 66.44 -69.51 -9.98
CA ASP A 410 65.75 -68.41 -9.31
C ASP A 410 65.36 -67.20 -10.19
N HIS A 411 64.11 -66.75 -10.09
CA HIS A 411 63.69 -65.38 -10.40
C HIS A 411 63.76 -64.55 -9.11
N LYS A 412 64.98 -64.37 -8.58
CA LYS A 412 65.20 -63.63 -7.34
C LYS A 412 64.94 -62.14 -7.56
N VAL A 413 63.88 -61.63 -6.94
CA VAL A 413 63.72 -60.20 -6.73
C VAL A 413 64.34 -59.81 -5.38
N LEU A 414 64.94 -58.64 -5.34
CA LEU A 414 65.42 -58.04 -4.10
C LEU A 414 64.23 -57.42 -3.36
N LEU A 415 63.77 -58.03 -2.27
CA LEU A 415 62.73 -57.49 -1.40
C LEU A 415 63.35 -56.90 -0.13
N LEU A 416 62.66 -55.93 0.46
CA LEU A 416 62.91 -55.53 1.83
C LEU A 416 62.07 -56.41 2.77
N ASN A 417 62.73 -57.05 3.73
CA ASN A 417 62.02 -57.76 4.79
C ASN A 417 61.37 -56.78 5.78
N ALA A 418 60.63 -57.29 6.77
CA ALA A 418 59.97 -56.46 7.80
C ALA A 418 60.96 -55.60 8.61
N SER A 419 62.26 -55.96 8.60
CA SER A 419 63.36 -55.22 9.22
C SER A 419 64.07 -54.24 8.27
N LYS A 420 63.57 -54.10 7.04
CA LYS A 420 64.07 -53.20 5.98
C LYS A 420 65.43 -53.60 5.37
N GLU A 421 65.77 -54.88 5.36
CA GLU A 421 67.04 -55.37 4.78
C GLU A 421 66.91 -55.89 3.35
N ILE A 422 68.01 -55.73 2.61
CA ILE A 422 68.48 -56.44 1.40
C ILE A 422 68.25 -57.96 1.33
N ILE A 423 67.04 -58.49 1.11
CA ILE A 423 66.87 -59.94 0.91
C ILE A 423 66.51 -60.30 -0.53
N THR A 424 66.99 -61.43 -1.02
CA THR A 424 66.56 -62.00 -2.31
C THR A 424 65.42 -63.00 -2.06
N ARG A 425 64.33 -62.92 -2.84
CA ARG A 425 63.21 -63.88 -2.76
C ARG A 425 62.52 -64.01 -4.10
N ASP A 426 62.03 -65.21 -4.38
CA ASP A 426 61.40 -65.55 -5.66
C ASP A 426 59.89 -65.20 -5.65
N LEU A 427 59.39 -64.57 -6.72
CA LEU A 427 57.98 -64.19 -6.88
C LEU A 427 57.37 -64.65 -8.23
N PRO A 428 56.07 -65.00 -8.28
CA PRO A 428 55.38 -65.39 -9.51
C PRO A 428 54.91 -64.18 -10.35
N GLU A 429 54.80 -64.35 -11.68
CA GLU A 429 54.51 -63.29 -12.67
C GLU A 429 53.16 -62.56 -12.48
N SER A 430 52.17 -63.23 -11.89
CA SER A 430 50.84 -62.68 -11.62
C SER A 430 50.82 -61.53 -10.59
N ALA A 431 51.93 -61.28 -9.89
CA ALA A 431 52.01 -60.25 -8.85
C ALA A 431 52.09 -58.80 -9.38
N PHE A 432 52.14 -58.58 -10.70
CA PHE A 432 52.49 -57.28 -11.31
C PHE A 432 51.49 -56.74 -12.37
N THR A 433 50.18 -57.03 -12.29
CA THR A 433 49.17 -56.52 -13.28
C THR A 433 48.10 -55.58 -12.66
N ASP A 434 47.79 -54.46 -13.33
CA ASP A 434 46.88 -53.37 -12.87
C ASP A 434 45.36 -53.67 -13.00
N VAL A 435 44.50 -52.89 -12.30
CA VAL A 435 43.02 -53.01 -12.28
C VAL A 435 42.34 -51.68 -12.69
N THR A 436 41.26 -51.72 -13.50
CA THR A 436 40.48 -50.53 -13.96
C THR A 436 39.01 -50.55 -13.51
N PHE A 437 38.31 -49.40 -13.41
CA PHE A 437 36.92 -49.31 -12.91
C PHE A 437 35.92 -48.79 -13.95
N ALA A 438 34.66 -49.25 -13.93
CA ALA A 438 33.57 -48.73 -14.77
C ALA A 438 32.19 -48.82 -14.08
N SER A 439 31.20 -48.07 -14.60
CA SER A 439 29.80 -48.14 -14.17
C SER A 439 28.86 -48.51 -15.32
N ASP A 440 27.77 -49.20 -15.01
CA ASP A 440 26.64 -49.41 -15.91
C ASP A 440 25.30 -49.45 -15.13
N HIS A 441 24.16 -49.42 -15.84
CA HIS A 441 22.82 -49.46 -15.23
C HIS A 441 22.07 -50.76 -15.58
N THR A 442 22.81 -51.86 -15.75
CA THR A 442 22.25 -53.14 -16.19
C THR A 442 21.94 -54.07 -15.01
N GLY A 443 21.07 -55.06 -15.23
CA GLY A 443 20.73 -56.08 -14.24
C GLY A 443 19.45 -55.78 -13.45
N THR A 444 19.13 -56.66 -12.49
CA THR A 444 17.91 -56.60 -11.67
C THR A 444 18.17 -56.21 -10.21
N ASP A 445 19.44 -56.17 -9.81
CA ASP A 445 19.92 -55.79 -8.47
C ASP A 445 21.35 -55.20 -8.54
N LEU A 446 21.83 -54.59 -7.44
CA LEU A 446 23.18 -54.03 -7.31
C LEU A 446 24.23 -55.14 -7.49
N LYS A 447 25.15 -54.95 -8.44
CA LYS A 447 26.20 -55.93 -8.72
C LYS A 447 27.57 -55.29 -8.84
N VAL A 448 28.59 -55.94 -8.27
CA VAL A 448 30.01 -55.61 -8.49
C VAL A 448 30.74 -56.84 -9.02
N VAL A 449 31.40 -56.72 -10.18
CA VAL A 449 32.11 -57.84 -10.82
C VAL A 449 33.49 -57.40 -11.25
N LYS A 450 34.51 -58.22 -10.94
CA LYS A 450 35.83 -58.14 -11.56
C LYS A 450 35.93 -59.17 -12.68
N ASP A 451 36.32 -58.74 -13.87
CA ASP A 451 36.52 -59.65 -15.02
C ASP A 451 37.95 -60.17 -15.15
N ALA A 452 38.16 -61.06 -16.13
CA ALA A 452 39.46 -61.68 -16.43
C ALA A 452 40.52 -60.69 -16.97
N THR A 453 40.12 -59.46 -17.32
CA THR A 453 41.02 -58.38 -17.77
C THR A 453 41.34 -57.39 -16.65
N ASN A 454 41.08 -57.77 -15.39
CA ASN A 454 41.24 -56.92 -14.23
C ASN A 454 40.39 -55.63 -14.28
N LYS A 455 39.20 -55.64 -14.89
CA LYS A 455 38.26 -54.52 -14.82
C LYS A 455 37.16 -54.80 -13.80
N VAL A 456 36.88 -53.84 -12.91
CA VAL A 456 35.83 -53.88 -11.89
C VAL A 456 34.67 -52.99 -12.32
N THR A 457 33.49 -53.57 -12.52
CA THR A 457 32.27 -52.83 -12.90
C THR A 457 31.25 -52.81 -11.77
N VAL A 458 30.68 -51.65 -11.48
CA VAL A 458 29.54 -51.47 -10.55
C VAL A 458 28.26 -51.20 -11.35
N SER A 459 27.30 -52.12 -11.28
CA SER A 459 26.03 -52.07 -12.00
C SER A 459 24.90 -51.69 -11.05
N ILE A 460 24.23 -50.54 -11.31
CA ILE A 460 23.09 -50.05 -10.52
C ILE A 460 21.86 -49.90 -11.44
N PRO A 461 20.89 -50.82 -11.40
CA PRO A 461 19.71 -50.74 -12.26
C PRO A 461 18.83 -49.51 -11.99
N GLN A 462 18.13 -49.03 -13.03
CA GLN A 462 17.10 -47.99 -12.87
C GLN A 462 15.79 -48.59 -12.35
N ALA A 463 14.96 -47.77 -11.69
CA ALA A 463 13.66 -48.20 -11.18
C ALA A 463 12.72 -48.64 -12.32
N ASP A 464 12.30 -49.91 -12.25
CA ASP A 464 11.40 -50.56 -13.20
C ASP A 464 10.56 -51.61 -12.43
N PRO A 465 9.34 -51.97 -12.89
CA PRO A 465 8.52 -53.02 -12.27
C PRO A 465 9.21 -54.37 -12.08
N SER A 466 10.25 -54.68 -12.87
CA SER A 466 11.03 -55.92 -12.81
C SER A 466 12.28 -55.87 -11.91
N VAL A 467 12.57 -54.71 -11.28
CA VAL A 467 13.79 -54.46 -10.50
C VAL A 467 13.46 -54.27 -9.02
N VAL A 468 14.18 -54.96 -8.12
CA VAL A 468 13.86 -55.02 -6.68
C VAL A 468 14.32 -53.77 -5.90
N GLY A 469 15.17 -52.93 -6.48
CA GLY A 469 15.73 -51.74 -5.80
C GLY A 469 16.35 -50.71 -6.73
N GLY A 470 15.67 -50.38 -7.83
CA GLY A 470 16.24 -49.51 -8.86
C GLY A 470 16.31 -48.02 -8.48
N LEU A 471 17.29 -47.33 -9.06
CA LEU A 471 17.50 -45.89 -8.89
C LEU A 471 16.38 -45.09 -9.57
N VAL A 472 15.77 -44.16 -8.83
CA VAL A 472 14.85 -43.15 -9.41
C VAL A 472 15.68 -42.11 -10.15
N SER A 473 15.36 -41.86 -11.43
CA SER A 473 16.15 -40.98 -12.29
C SER A 473 15.26 -40.03 -13.11
N ASN A 474 15.89 -39.25 -13.98
CA ASN A 474 15.23 -38.30 -14.88
C ASN A 474 14.68 -38.94 -16.17
N VAL A 475 14.80 -40.27 -16.32
CA VAL A 475 14.18 -41.00 -17.44
C VAL A 475 12.75 -41.40 -17.08
N SER A 476 11.97 -41.79 -18.09
CA SER A 476 10.63 -42.33 -17.85
C SER A 476 10.74 -43.66 -17.10
N GLN A 477 10.00 -43.80 -15.99
CA GLN A 477 10.06 -44.96 -15.11
C GLN A 477 8.67 -45.42 -14.71
N SER A 478 8.55 -46.72 -14.47
CA SER A 478 7.35 -47.35 -13.93
C SER A 478 7.67 -48.01 -12.60
N PHE A 479 6.69 -48.09 -11.72
CA PHE A 479 6.87 -48.64 -10.39
C PHE A 479 5.85 -49.76 -10.15
N ALA A 480 6.32 -50.94 -9.73
CA ALA A 480 5.45 -52.03 -9.27
C ALA A 480 5.11 -51.91 -7.77
N GLY A 481 3.96 -52.45 -7.37
CA GLY A 481 3.50 -52.55 -5.99
C GLY A 481 2.89 -51.26 -5.42
N ASP A 482 2.28 -51.38 -4.24
CA ASP A 482 1.68 -50.25 -3.53
C ASP A 482 2.74 -49.21 -3.13
N LYS A 483 2.56 -47.97 -3.56
CA LYS A 483 3.39 -46.85 -3.13
C LYS A 483 2.64 -46.03 -2.08
N ARG A 484 3.21 -45.97 -0.88
CA ARG A 484 2.71 -45.15 0.24
C ARG A 484 3.67 -43.98 0.46
N TYR A 485 3.16 -42.76 0.40
CA TYR A 485 3.91 -41.53 0.73
C TYR A 485 3.42 -41.05 2.09
N ALA A 486 4.33 -40.76 3.02
CA ALA A 486 3.98 -40.42 4.41
C ALA A 486 3.43 -38.99 4.54
N ASP A 487 3.93 -38.08 3.71
CA ASP A 487 3.60 -36.66 3.74
C ASP A 487 3.02 -36.21 2.37
N ASN A 488 3.44 -35.04 1.89
CA ASN A 488 2.89 -34.43 0.69
C ASN A 488 3.54 -34.98 -0.59
N VAL A 489 2.71 -35.21 -1.61
CA VAL A 489 3.16 -35.42 -2.99
C VAL A 489 2.89 -34.15 -3.79
N SER A 490 3.94 -33.46 -4.25
CA SER A 490 3.83 -32.28 -5.11
C SER A 490 4.20 -32.66 -6.55
N VAL A 491 3.29 -32.40 -7.49
CA VAL A 491 3.51 -32.69 -8.92
C VAL A 491 3.37 -31.40 -9.71
N GLN A 492 4.43 -31.04 -10.44
CA GLN A 492 4.53 -29.74 -11.11
C GLN A 492 3.63 -29.64 -12.35
N LYS A 493 3.45 -30.73 -13.10
CA LYS A 493 2.70 -30.72 -14.37
C LYS A 493 1.35 -31.43 -14.25
N TYR A 494 1.34 -32.76 -14.29
CA TYR A 494 0.09 -33.52 -14.39
C TYR A 494 0.15 -34.79 -13.55
N VAL A 495 -0.93 -35.09 -12.83
CA VAL A 495 -1.19 -36.40 -12.22
C VAL A 495 -2.29 -37.09 -13.03
N LYS A 496 -1.98 -38.29 -13.53
CA LYS A 496 -2.93 -39.12 -14.25
C LYS A 496 -3.17 -40.43 -13.50
N ILE A 497 -4.44 -40.77 -13.27
CA ILE A 497 -4.84 -41.96 -12.52
C ILE A 497 -5.81 -42.77 -13.39
N GLY A 498 -5.56 -44.07 -13.56
CA GLY A 498 -6.48 -45.00 -14.22
C GLY A 498 -6.34 -45.18 -15.75
N ASP A 499 -5.52 -44.36 -16.44
CA ASP A 499 -5.23 -44.54 -17.87
C ASP A 499 -3.73 -44.36 -18.14
N THR A 500 -3.11 -45.39 -18.70
CA THR A 500 -1.67 -45.49 -18.95
C THR A 500 -1.24 -45.12 -20.37
N THR A 501 -2.17 -44.72 -21.24
CA THR A 501 -1.91 -44.63 -22.69
C THR A 501 -1.90 -43.21 -23.24
N SER A 502 -2.67 -42.29 -22.67
CA SER A 502 -2.69 -40.87 -23.10
C SER A 502 -1.91 -39.94 -22.15
N ILE A 503 -1.41 -38.81 -22.65
CA ILE A 503 -0.80 -37.78 -21.78
C ILE A 503 -1.94 -37.01 -21.10
N ALA A 504 -1.80 -36.74 -19.79
CA ALA A 504 -2.78 -35.93 -19.09
C ALA A 504 -2.74 -34.48 -19.58
N ASN A 505 -3.92 -33.88 -19.77
CA ASN A 505 -4.08 -32.49 -20.20
C ASN A 505 -4.65 -31.58 -19.09
N SER A 506 -4.90 -32.16 -17.90
CA SER A 506 -5.32 -31.48 -16.69
C SER A 506 -4.33 -31.78 -15.57
N THR A 507 -4.18 -30.85 -14.62
CA THR A 507 -3.26 -31.01 -13.47
C THR A 507 -3.62 -32.23 -12.62
N LEU A 508 -4.91 -32.56 -12.50
CA LEU A 508 -5.42 -33.85 -12.02
C LEU A 508 -6.40 -34.42 -13.06
N GLN A 509 -6.09 -35.60 -13.60
CA GLN A 509 -6.96 -36.33 -14.53
C GLN A 509 -7.19 -37.75 -14.03
N VAL A 510 -8.45 -38.11 -13.77
CA VAL A 510 -8.85 -39.45 -13.35
C VAL A 510 -9.67 -40.10 -14.46
N ALA A 511 -9.13 -41.17 -15.03
CA ALA A 511 -9.79 -42.01 -16.03
C ALA A 511 -10.37 -43.25 -15.35
N GLY A 512 -11.43 -43.03 -14.56
CA GLY A 512 -12.07 -44.05 -13.74
C GLY A 512 -12.97 -43.42 -12.67
N SER A 513 -13.49 -44.24 -11.76
CA SER A 513 -14.30 -43.76 -10.64
C SER A 513 -13.44 -43.04 -9.59
N VAL A 514 -13.96 -41.93 -9.07
CA VAL A 514 -13.40 -41.24 -7.90
C VAL A 514 -14.26 -41.60 -6.68
N SER A 515 -13.63 -42.13 -5.62
CA SER A 515 -14.28 -42.31 -4.32
C SER A 515 -14.11 -41.05 -3.49
N MET A 516 -15.21 -40.52 -2.97
CA MET A 516 -15.22 -39.32 -2.11
C MET A 516 -15.96 -39.64 -0.82
N ALA A 517 -15.62 -38.96 0.27
CA ALA A 517 -16.23 -39.21 1.57
C ALA A 517 -17.76 -39.00 1.52
N ILE A 518 -18.50 -39.97 2.05
CA ILE A 518 -19.96 -39.88 2.19
C ILE A 518 -20.34 -40.08 3.65
N LYS A 519 -21.14 -39.14 4.17
CA LYS A 519 -21.64 -39.15 5.54
C LYS A 519 -23.16 -39.12 5.52
N GLU A 520 -23.78 -40.19 6.02
CA GLU A 520 -25.23 -40.22 6.24
C GLU A 520 -25.54 -39.71 7.65
N ILE A 521 -26.53 -38.83 7.78
CA ILE A 521 -27.02 -38.30 9.06
C ILE A 521 -28.52 -38.54 9.19
N ALA A 522 -28.94 -39.02 10.37
CA ALA A 522 -30.32 -39.40 10.66
C ALA A 522 -31.09 -38.35 11.49
N SER A 523 -30.41 -37.35 12.04
CA SER A 523 -30.98 -36.28 12.86
C SER A 523 -30.04 -35.06 12.90
N GLY A 524 -30.56 -33.88 13.29
CA GLY A 524 -29.82 -32.62 13.34
C GLY A 524 -29.72 -32.00 14.74
N PRO A 525 -28.91 -30.93 14.91
CA PRO A 525 -28.06 -30.30 13.89
C PRO A 525 -26.74 -31.07 13.62
N TYR A 526 -26.20 -30.97 12.40
CA TYR A 526 -24.88 -31.53 12.01
C TYR A 526 -23.97 -30.43 11.47
N THR A 527 -22.68 -30.43 11.84
CA THR A 527 -21.68 -29.54 11.26
C THR A 527 -20.79 -30.32 10.32
N VAL A 528 -20.66 -29.85 9.08
CA VAL A 528 -19.86 -30.52 8.05
C VAL A 528 -18.37 -30.44 8.40
N ASP A 529 -17.70 -31.59 8.42
CA ASP A 529 -16.28 -31.69 8.75
C ASP A 529 -15.38 -31.39 7.52
N ALA A 530 -14.12 -31.04 7.75
CA ALA A 530 -13.15 -30.84 6.67
C ALA A 530 -12.90 -32.11 5.83
N THR A 531 -13.18 -33.29 6.38
CA THR A 531 -13.04 -34.61 5.73
C THR A 531 -14.30 -35.09 5.01
N ASP A 532 -15.44 -34.43 5.22
CA ASP A 532 -16.68 -34.75 4.50
C ASP A 532 -16.59 -34.33 3.03
N TYR A 533 -17.45 -34.91 2.18
CA TYR A 533 -17.68 -34.40 0.83
C TYR A 533 -19.17 -34.42 0.49
N THR A 534 -19.83 -35.57 0.65
CA THR A 534 -21.28 -35.69 0.50
C THR A 534 -21.92 -35.94 1.86
N VAL A 535 -22.81 -35.05 2.29
CA VAL A 535 -23.64 -35.22 3.48
C VAL A 535 -25.06 -35.58 3.03
N VAL A 536 -25.48 -36.81 3.30
CA VAL A 536 -26.83 -37.30 3.02
C VAL A 536 -27.67 -37.20 4.28
N VAL A 537 -28.69 -36.38 4.24
CA VAL A 537 -29.65 -36.21 5.34
C VAL A 537 -30.83 -37.12 5.10
N LYS A 538 -30.95 -38.17 5.91
CA LYS A 538 -32.01 -39.17 5.87
C LYS A 538 -32.73 -39.18 7.21
N SER A 539 -33.59 -38.19 7.43
CA SER A 539 -34.19 -37.91 8.74
C SER A 539 -35.71 -37.84 8.66
N GLY A 540 -36.39 -38.40 9.67
CA GLY A 540 -37.85 -38.30 9.84
C GLY A 540 -38.33 -36.95 10.40
N SER A 541 -37.43 -35.99 10.59
CA SER A 541 -37.70 -34.63 11.11
C SER A 541 -36.82 -33.59 10.42
N ALA A 542 -37.17 -32.31 10.50
CA ALA A 542 -36.34 -31.22 9.96
C ALA A 542 -34.93 -31.21 10.58
N VAL A 543 -33.92 -30.94 9.74
CA VAL A 543 -32.49 -31.01 10.14
C VAL A 543 -31.76 -29.76 9.67
N THR A 544 -30.94 -29.19 10.54
CA THR A 544 -29.99 -28.14 10.15
C THR A 544 -28.61 -28.73 9.88
N VAL A 545 -28.05 -28.45 8.71
CA VAL A 545 -26.67 -28.76 8.33
C VAL A 545 -25.85 -27.46 8.32
N ASN A 546 -24.96 -27.30 9.28
CA ASN A 546 -24.10 -26.14 9.39
C ASN A 546 -22.83 -26.35 8.55
N LEU A 547 -22.58 -25.45 7.61
CA LEU A 547 -21.32 -25.40 6.87
C LEU A 547 -20.19 -24.89 7.78
N PRO A 548 -18.94 -25.36 7.61
CA PRO A 548 -17.77 -24.79 8.27
C PRO A 548 -17.47 -23.40 7.69
N THR A 549 -16.48 -22.71 8.28
CA THR A 549 -16.03 -21.40 7.79
C THR A 549 -15.61 -21.47 6.32
N ALA A 550 -16.11 -20.55 5.50
CA ALA A 550 -15.65 -20.34 4.13
C ALA A 550 -14.22 -19.77 4.10
N ALA A 551 -13.84 -18.97 5.10
CA ALA A 551 -12.51 -18.38 5.21
C ALA A 551 -11.42 -19.46 5.26
N GLY A 552 -10.44 -19.40 4.36
CA GLY A 552 -9.32 -20.35 4.31
C GLY A 552 -9.64 -21.69 3.62
N ALA A 553 -10.86 -21.87 3.10
CA ALA A 553 -11.29 -23.10 2.42
C ALA A 553 -11.52 -22.90 0.90
N LYS A 554 -10.75 -22.01 0.25
CA LYS A 554 -10.96 -21.65 -1.18
C LYS A 554 -11.05 -22.88 -2.07
N GLY A 555 -12.14 -22.98 -2.82
CA GLY A 555 -12.39 -24.06 -3.76
C GLY A 555 -12.87 -25.38 -3.13
N ARG A 556 -13.00 -25.47 -1.79
CA ARG A 556 -13.58 -26.64 -1.10
C ARG A 556 -15.04 -26.83 -1.50
N ILE A 557 -15.43 -28.07 -1.78
CA ILE A 557 -16.75 -28.44 -2.28
C ILE A 557 -17.44 -29.38 -1.28
N TYR A 558 -18.71 -29.13 -1.01
CA TYR A 558 -19.59 -30.05 -0.28
C TYR A 558 -20.89 -30.26 -1.03
N THR A 559 -21.42 -31.48 -1.00
CA THR A 559 -22.76 -31.81 -1.51
C THR A 559 -23.66 -32.17 -0.34
N ILE A 560 -24.76 -31.44 -0.16
CA ILE A 560 -25.75 -31.71 0.87
C ILE A 560 -26.99 -32.23 0.16
N LYS A 561 -27.34 -33.48 0.44
CA LYS A 561 -28.46 -34.17 -0.18
C LYS A 561 -29.52 -34.49 0.85
N LYS A 562 -30.78 -34.16 0.55
CA LYS A 562 -31.92 -34.70 1.26
C LYS A 562 -32.31 -36.03 0.64
N ALA A 563 -32.36 -37.09 1.43
CA ALA A 563 -32.85 -38.40 1.03
C ALA A 563 -34.15 -38.71 1.76
N ALA A 564 -35.03 -39.50 1.15
CA ALA A 564 -36.26 -39.90 1.80
C ALA A 564 -35.93 -40.80 3.01
N PHE A 565 -36.56 -40.48 4.15
CA PHE A 565 -36.45 -41.28 5.36
C PHE A 565 -37.10 -42.66 5.19
N ASP A 566 -38.26 -42.68 4.54
CA ASP A 566 -39.00 -43.88 4.15
C ASP A 566 -39.37 -43.84 2.64
N ALA A 567 -40.20 -44.77 2.16
CA ALA A 567 -40.57 -44.87 0.75
C ALA A 567 -41.52 -43.75 0.25
N THR A 568 -41.91 -42.80 1.10
CA THR A 568 -42.81 -41.69 0.77
C THR A 568 -42.04 -40.37 0.63
N ASN A 569 -42.43 -39.55 -0.34
CA ASN A 569 -41.79 -38.25 -0.56
C ASN A 569 -42.30 -37.22 0.45
N ASN A 570 -41.39 -36.61 1.21
CA ASN A 570 -41.69 -35.65 2.27
C ASN A 570 -41.27 -34.23 1.87
N LEU A 571 -42.19 -33.27 2.00
CA LEU A 571 -41.98 -31.84 1.73
C LEU A 571 -41.92 -30.97 2.99
N THR A 572 -42.30 -31.51 4.15
CA THR A 572 -42.49 -30.76 5.39
C THR A 572 -41.21 -30.68 6.23
N ASN A 573 -40.42 -31.75 6.24
CA ASN A 573 -39.19 -31.86 7.03
C ASN A 573 -38.00 -31.29 6.25
N ALA A 574 -37.91 -29.96 6.14
CA ALA A 574 -36.84 -29.31 5.40
C ALA A 574 -35.45 -29.61 5.97
N VAL A 575 -34.46 -29.70 5.08
CA VAL A 575 -33.04 -29.69 5.45
C VAL A 575 -32.52 -28.28 5.25
N THR A 576 -32.28 -27.57 6.35
CA THR A 576 -31.75 -26.21 6.33
C THR A 576 -30.23 -26.25 6.30
N VAL A 577 -29.63 -25.92 5.17
CA VAL A 577 -28.18 -25.71 5.08
C VAL A 577 -27.87 -24.29 5.52
N LYS A 578 -26.97 -24.12 6.48
CA LYS A 578 -26.71 -22.83 7.13
C LYS A 578 -25.22 -22.51 7.13
N ALA A 579 -24.86 -21.31 6.69
CA ALA A 579 -23.52 -20.77 6.85
C ALA A 579 -23.29 -20.26 8.27
N GLN A 580 -22.03 -20.16 8.68
CA GLN A 580 -21.65 -19.56 9.96
C GLN A 580 -22.15 -18.11 10.06
N ALA A 581 -22.28 -17.59 11.29
CA ALA A 581 -22.68 -16.20 11.50
C ALA A 581 -21.70 -15.25 10.79
N GLY A 582 -22.22 -14.29 10.02
CA GLY A 582 -21.42 -13.37 9.21
C GLY A 582 -20.89 -13.96 7.90
N GLN A 583 -21.29 -15.17 7.53
CA GLN A 583 -20.99 -15.82 6.25
C GLN A 583 -22.26 -16.14 5.48
N PHE A 584 -22.09 -16.37 4.19
CA PHE A 584 -23.20 -16.42 3.25
C PHE A 584 -23.24 -17.74 2.46
N ILE A 585 -24.44 -18.13 2.08
CA ILE A 585 -24.75 -19.06 1.00
C ILE A 585 -25.42 -18.22 -0.08
N GLU A 586 -24.76 -18.04 -1.23
CA GLU A 586 -25.08 -16.95 -2.16
C GLU A 586 -25.15 -15.60 -1.42
N ASP A 587 -26.25 -14.86 -1.53
CA ASP A 587 -26.48 -13.58 -0.82
C ASP A 587 -27.22 -13.75 0.52
N GLY A 588 -27.56 -14.97 0.93
CA GLY A 588 -28.29 -15.29 2.16
C GLY A 588 -27.42 -15.98 3.22
N ASN A 589 -27.92 -16.26 4.42
CA ASN A 589 -27.18 -17.04 5.43
C ASN A 589 -27.56 -18.54 5.45
N SER A 590 -28.74 -18.90 4.94
CA SER A 590 -29.22 -20.28 4.92
C SER A 590 -30.09 -20.54 3.70
N ILE A 591 -30.17 -21.81 3.31
CA ILE A 591 -31.06 -22.29 2.25
C ILE A 591 -31.69 -23.62 2.68
N ASP A 592 -32.98 -23.77 2.40
CA ASP A 592 -33.72 -24.99 2.69
C ASP A 592 -33.81 -25.91 1.47
N ILE A 593 -33.64 -27.20 1.70
CA ILE A 593 -33.92 -28.27 0.76
C ILE A 593 -35.23 -28.94 1.21
N TYR A 594 -36.31 -28.73 0.47
CA TYR A 594 -37.64 -29.24 0.83
C TYR A 594 -37.92 -30.63 0.22
N ASN A 595 -37.57 -30.85 -1.04
CA ASN A 595 -37.91 -32.07 -1.76
C ASN A 595 -36.96 -33.21 -1.37
N ASP A 596 -37.49 -34.41 -1.06
CA ASP A 596 -36.62 -35.58 -0.99
C ASP A 596 -35.95 -35.85 -2.33
N TRP A 597 -34.79 -36.50 -2.26
CA TRP A 597 -33.94 -36.85 -3.39
C TRP A 597 -33.26 -35.68 -4.10
N THR A 598 -33.43 -34.46 -3.60
CA THR A 598 -32.74 -33.27 -4.10
C THR A 598 -31.48 -32.95 -3.30
N PHE A 599 -30.58 -32.18 -3.90
CA PHE A 599 -29.32 -31.81 -3.28
C PHE A 599 -28.91 -30.41 -3.68
N ILE A 600 -27.99 -29.83 -2.93
CA ILE A 600 -27.20 -28.69 -3.38
C ILE A 600 -25.73 -29.06 -3.27
N THR A 601 -24.92 -28.56 -4.19
CA THR A 601 -23.47 -28.58 -4.07
C THR A 601 -23.00 -27.16 -3.89
N VAL A 602 -22.28 -26.91 -2.81
CA VAL A 602 -21.71 -25.62 -2.49
C VAL A 602 -20.20 -25.62 -2.64
N GLN A 603 -19.62 -24.50 -3.09
CA GLN A 603 -18.19 -24.30 -3.20
C GLN A 603 -17.77 -22.99 -2.55
N SER A 604 -16.74 -23.03 -1.70
CA SER A 604 -16.28 -21.84 -0.99
C SER A 604 -15.42 -20.93 -1.88
N ASN A 605 -15.64 -19.63 -1.79
CA ASN A 605 -14.76 -18.61 -2.38
C ASN A 605 -13.44 -18.42 -1.60
N GLY A 606 -13.34 -19.00 -0.39
CA GLY A 606 -12.18 -18.91 0.50
C GLY A 606 -12.19 -17.71 1.45
N THR A 607 -13.22 -16.87 1.43
CA THR A 607 -13.33 -15.68 2.28
C THR A 607 -14.54 -15.77 3.20
N ASP A 608 -15.76 -15.78 2.67
CA ASP A 608 -16.99 -15.57 3.44
C ASP A 608 -18.24 -16.19 2.82
N THR A 609 -18.17 -16.68 1.58
CA THR A 609 -19.35 -17.11 0.81
C THR A 609 -19.18 -18.53 0.27
N TRP A 610 -20.26 -19.30 0.39
CA TRP A 610 -20.46 -20.60 -0.24
C TRP A 610 -21.40 -20.42 -1.45
N TYR A 611 -20.88 -20.59 -2.67
CA TYR A 611 -21.68 -20.54 -3.90
C TYR A 611 -22.33 -21.89 -4.19
N ILE A 612 -23.61 -21.90 -4.52
CA ILE A 612 -24.32 -23.07 -5.00
C ILE A 612 -23.95 -23.28 -6.46
N ILE A 613 -23.07 -24.25 -6.70
CA ILE A 613 -22.56 -24.55 -8.03
C ILE A 613 -23.39 -25.62 -8.76
N LYS A 614 -24.23 -26.37 -8.02
CA LYS A 614 -25.20 -27.36 -8.56
C LYS A 614 -26.39 -27.47 -7.60
N LYS A 615 -27.60 -27.66 -8.13
CA LYS A 615 -28.83 -27.93 -7.36
C LYS A 615 -29.81 -28.79 -8.14
#